data_AF-A0A6I5WG38-F1
#
_entry.id   AF-A0A6I5WG38-F1
#
_cell.length_a   1.000
_cell.length_b   1.000
_cell.length_c   1.000
_cell.angle_alpha   90.00
_cell.angle_beta   90.00
_cell.angle_gamma   90.00
#
_symmetry.space_group_name_H-M   'P 1'
#
loop_
_entity.id
_entity.type
_entity.pdbx_description
1 polymer ?
#
loop_
_entity_poly.entity_id
_entity_poly.type
_entity_poly.pdbx_seq_one_letter_code
_entity_poly.pdbx_strand_id
1 'polypeptide(L)' 'MHVDVRVAGPGPCDMAERARLIRQKVPELVDAGATVVREEWYGDALGHVVMQDPEGNEFCVA' A
#
# COMPACT_ATOMS: atom_id res chain seq x y z
N MET A 1 -3.00 16.26 -0.20
CA MET A 1 -3.93 15.50 0.66
C MET A 1 -3.40 14.08 0.70
N HIS A 2 -3.20 13.49 1.89
CA HIS A 2 -2.65 12.14 2.03
C HIS A 2 -3.78 11.23 2.52
N VAL A 3 -4.12 10.22 1.72
CA VAL A 3 -5.12 9.19 2.05
C VAL A 3 -4.41 7.88 2.40
N ASP A 4 -4.91 7.18 3.41
CA ASP A 4 -4.39 5.88 3.81
C ASP A 4 -5.38 4.78 3.40
N VAL A 5 -4.94 3.92 2.48
CA VAL A 5 -5.70 2.76 1.99
C VAL A 5 -5.34 1.56 2.86
N ARG A 6 -6.19 1.28 3.85
CA ARG A 6 -6.04 0.13 4.73
C ARG A 6 -6.58 -1.14 4.09
N VAL A 7 -5.68 -2.05 3.72
CA VAL A 7 -5.98 -3.37 3.16
C VAL A 7 -5.99 -4.46 4.22
N ALA A 8 -5.18 -4.30 5.28
CA ALA A 8 -5.27 -5.12 6.47
C ALA A 8 -6.28 -4.50 7.44
N GLY A 9 -7.33 -5.25 7.79
CA GLY A 9 -8.37 -4.79 8.72
C GLY A 9 -7.85 -4.40 10.12
N PRO A 10 -8.69 -3.81 10.99
CA PRO A 10 -8.27 -3.36 12.31
C PRO A 10 -7.90 -4.56 13.21
N GLY A 11 -6.62 -4.68 13.55
CA GLY A 11 -6.11 -5.69 14.49
C GLY A 11 -4.59 -5.85 14.38
N PRO A 12 -3.95 -6.62 15.28
CA PRO A 12 -2.57 -7.07 15.11
C PRO A 12 -2.52 -8.06 13.94
N CYS A 13 -2.61 -7.53 12.73
CA CYS A 13 -2.47 -8.34 11.53
C CYS A 13 -1.01 -8.74 11.42
N ASP A 14 -0.77 -10.03 11.23
CA ASP A 14 0.55 -10.56 10.97
C ASP A 14 1.21 -9.74 9.85
N MET A 15 2.41 -9.22 10.09
CA MET A 15 3.06 -8.31 9.14
C MET A 15 3.28 -8.99 7.78
N ALA A 16 3.37 -10.33 7.75
CA ALA A 16 3.43 -11.10 6.52
C ALA A 16 2.10 -11.13 5.75
N GLU A 17 0.97 -11.27 6.43
CA GLU A 17 -0.36 -11.22 5.80
C GLU A 17 -0.65 -9.80 5.28
N ARG A 18 -0.29 -8.78 6.06
CA ARG A 18 -0.40 -7.38 5.64
C ARG A 18 0.43 -7.11 4.38
N ALA A 19 1.70 -7.54 4.36
CA ALA A 19 2.55 -7.46 3.17
C ALA A 19 1.93 -8.16 1.96
N ARG A 20 1.30 -9.33 2.16
CA ARG A 20 0.62 -10.07 1.10
C ARG A 20 -0.59 -9.32 0.54
N LEU A 21 -1.42 -8.74 1.41
CA LEU A 21 -2.57 -7.94 1.02
C LEU A 21 -2.15 -6.66 0.28
N ILE A 22 -1.10 -5.98 0.75
CA ILE A 22 -0.54 -4.80 0.08
C ILE A 22 -0.07 -5.18 -1.32
N ARG A 23 0.71 -6.26 -1.46
CA ARG A 23 1.17 -6.75 -2.77
C ARG A 23 0.05 -7.19 -3.71
N GLN A 24 -1.10 -7.60 -3.18
CA GLN A 24 -2.27 -7.91 -3.99
C GLN A 24 -3.02 -6.64 -4.42
N LYS A 25 -3.10 -5.63 -3.57
CA LYS A 25 -3.82 -4.38 -3.86
C LYS A 25 -3.04 -3.43 -4.78
N VAL A 26 -1.72 -3.38 -4.66
CA VAL A 26 -0.84 -2.55 -5.51
C VAL A 26 -1.12 -2.73 -7.01
N PRO A 27 -1.13 -3.95 -7.59
CA PRO A 27 -1.42 -4.12 -9.01
C PRO A 27 -2.85 -3.71 -9.39
N GLU A 28 -3.85 -3.88 -8.51
CA GLU A 28 -5.22 -3.38 -8.77
C GLU A 28 -5.24 -1.85 -8.86
N LEU A 29 -4.49 -1.17 -8.01
CA LEU A 29 -4.37 0.29 -8.03
C LEU A 29 -3.58 0.77 -9.26
N VAL A 30 -2.56 0.02 -9.66
CA VAL A 30 -1.81 0.31 -10.90
C VAL A 30 -2.70 0.17 -12.13
N ASP A 31 -3.54 -0.86 -12.19
CA ASP A 31 -4.53 -1.03 -13.27
C ASP A 31 -5.56 0.11 -13.30
N ALA A 32 -5.93 0.63 -12.13
CA ALA A 32 -6.76 1.82 -11.99
C ALA A 32 -6.05 3.14 -12.36
N GLY A 33 -4.76 3.11 -12.71
CA GLY A 33 -3.97 4.27 -13.14
C GLY A 33 -3.07 4.88 -12.07
N ALA A 34 -2.95 4.27 -10.89
CA ALA A 34 -1.98 4.70 -9.88
C ALA A 34 -0.56 4.24 -10.24
N THR A 35 0.44 4.90 -9.67
CA THR A 35 1.86 4.61 -9.90
C THR A 35 2.53 4.33 -8.56
N VAL A 36 3.35 3.29 -8.48
CA VAL A 36 4.16 3.01 -7.27
C VAL A 36 5.28 4.03 -7.17
N VAL A 37 5.37 4.72 -6.03
CA VAL A 37 6.41 5.72 -5.74
C VAL A 37 7.55 5.10 -4.93
N ARG A 38 7.23 4.43 -3.83
CA ARG A 38 8.21 3.72 -2.98
C ARG A 38 7.56 2.63 -2.14
N GLU A 39 8.33 1.61 -1.81
CA GLU A 39 7.97 0.58 -0.84
C GLU A 39 8.69 0.85 0.48
N GLU A 40 7.95 0.92 1.57
CA GLU A 40 8.47 1.13 2.93
C GLU A 40 8.48 -0.20 3.69
N TRP A 41 9.63 -0.52 4.27
CA TRP A 41 9.90 -1.82 4.91
C TRP A 41 10.24 -1.64 6.38
N TYR A 42 9.64 -2.45 7.25
CA TYR A 42 10.00 -2.54 8.67
C TYR A 42 10.79 -3.83 8.91
N GLY A 43 12.11 -3.74 8.73
CA GLY A 43 12.98 -4.92 8.74
C GLY A 43 12.75 -5.76 7.48
N ASP A 44 12.36 -7.02 7.65
CA ASP A 44 12.10 -7.95 6.54
C ASP A 44 10.66 -7.90 6.02
N ALA A 45 9.77 -7.16 6.71
CA ALA A 45 8.36 -7.09 6.37
C ALA A 45 8.00 -5.80 5.63
N LEU A 46 7.19 -5.92 4.56
CA LEU A 46 6.63 -4.77 3.86
C LEU A 46 5.66 -4.02 4.79
N GLY A 47 6.05 -2.80 5.12
CA GLY A 47 5.32 -1.90 5.98
C GLY A 47 4.19 -1.23 5.23
N HIS A 48 4.47 -0.47 4.19
CA HIS A 48 3.42 0.13 3.37
C HIS A 48 4.00 0.47 2.00
N VAL A 49 3.14 0.72 1.02
CA VAL A 49 3.58 1.17 -0.31
C VAL A 49 3.00 2.55 -0.56
N VAL A 50 3.86 3.51 -0.84
CA VAL A 50 3.46 4.84 -1.26
C VAL A 50 3.18 4.79 -2.75
N MET A 51 1.98 5.21 -3.13
CA MET A 51 1.51 5.28 -4.50
C MET A 51 0.98 6.67 -4.81
N GLN A 52 0.95 7.02 -6.09
CA GLN A 52 0.39 8.26 -6.59
C GLN A 52 -0.73 7.97 -7.57
N ASP A 53 -1.89 8.58 -7.40
CA ASP A 53 -3.00 8.43 -8.34
C ASP A 53 -2.77 9.31 -9.60
N PRO A 54 -3.52 9.11 -10.70
CA PRO A 54 -3.29 9.85 -11.95
C PRO A 54 -3.58 11.36 -11.87
N GLU A 55 -4.32 11.83 -10.87
CA GLU A 55 -4.53 13.25 -10.54
C GLU A 55 -3.33 13.84 -9.76
N GLY A 56 -2.40 12.99 -9.33
CA GLY A 56 -1.16 13.38 -8.66
C GLY A 56 -1.23 13.37 -7.13
N ASN A 57 -2.29 12.86 -6.49
CA ASN A 57 -2.31 12.75 -5.04
C ASN A 57 -1.50 11.55 -4.56
N GLU A 58 -0.77 11.76 -3.47
CA GLU A 58 0.02 10.73 -2.80
C GLU A 58 -0.84 10.00 -1.76
N PHE A 59 -0.78 8.68 -1.75
CA PHE A 59 -1.49 7.84 -0.79
C PHE A 59 -0.66 6.62 -0.40
N CYS A 60 -0.87 6.13 0.82
CA CYS A 60 -0.21 4.93 1.34
C CYS A 60 -1.15 3.72 1.27
N VAL A 61 -0.60 2.56 0.91
CA VAL A 61 -1.29 1.27 0.96
C VAL A 61 -0.70 0.49 2.13
N ALA A 62 -1.52 0.26 3.15
CA ALA A 62 -1.12 -0.22 4.47
C ALA A 62 -2.01 -1.37 4.96
#